data_AF-A0A2S2PZC7-F1
#
_entry.id   AF-A0A2S2PZC7-F1
#
_cell.length_a   1.000
_cell.length_b   1.000
_cell.length_c   1.000
_cell.angle_alpha   90.00
_cell.angle_beta   90.00
_cell.angle_gamma   90.00
#
_symmetry.space_group_name_H-M   'P 1'
#
loop_
_entity.id
_entity.type
_entity.pdbx_description
1 polymer ?
#
loop_
_entity_poly.entity_id
_entity_poly.type
_entity_poly.pdbx_seq_one_letter_code
_entity_poly.pdbx_strand_id
1 'polypeptide(L)'
;KISRSVQIVVKMIVIRLNRQLQKPHSFGTLSDVHTPNIVPVDLNSILHSNALILSSWFRLLNDYDKANKYNLIAENLVIGIQEVMWRADKGCWCDWDLINNKHRESFYMSNIVPLWTGSHKIPNDSVAYSVLKYLRDQNVINSNFSVNYNGMPASMYKSSEQWDFPNGWPPLQAFLIQGLYNTQHKLARQVAADLAKAWINSNHKSFSNGGIMYEKYNVTVVGGSGGGGEYAPQTGFGWTNGVALELLNQWDDFVADSSSGPPPKNSSTRRRRESYAKELNKKISL
;
A
#
# COMPACT_ATOMS: atom_id res chain seq x y z
N LYS A 1 -7.41 13.96 -17.98
CA LYS A 1 -8.24 13.26 -16.95
C LYS A 1 -7.30 12.52 -16.02
N ILE A 2 -6.84 13.18 -14.96
CA ILE A 2 -6.13 12.51 -13.86
C ILE A 2 -7.11 11.46 -13.32
N SER A 3 -6.73 10.18 -13.35
CA SER A 3 -7.61 9.07 -12.98
C SER A 3 -8.22 9.32 -11.60
N ARG A 4 -9.50 8.95 -11.39
CA ARG A 4 -10.16 8.93 -10.07
C ARG A 4 -9.29 8.21 -9.02
N SER A 5 -8.39 7.31 -9.43
CA SER A 5 -7.37 6.69 -8.58
C SER A 5 -6.47 7.70 -7.86
N VAL A 6 -6.07 8.81 -8.50
CA VAL A 6 -5.22 9.86 -7.90
C VAL A 6 -6.03 10.72 -6.93
N GLN A 7 -7.31 11.01 -7.22
CA GLN A 7 -8.19 11.69 -6.25
C GLN A 7 -8.42 10.86 -4.97
N ILE A 8 -8.37 9.54 -5.09
CA ILE A 8 -8.51 8.62 -3.97
C ILE A 8 -7.21 8.53 -3.17
N VAL A 9 -6.04 8.50 -3.83
CA VAL A 9 -4.74 8.65 -3.17
C VAL A 9 -4.65 9.98 -2.41
N VAL A 10 -5.19 11.07 -2.97
CA VAL A 10 -5.31 12.36 -2.27
C VAL A 10 -6.27 12.28 -1.07
N LYS A 11 -7.36 11.50 -1.13
CA LYS A 11 -8.20 11.23 0.05
C LYS A 11 -7.49 10.38 1.12
N MET A 12 -6.60 9.46 0.74
CA MET A 12 -5.76 8.71 1.69
C MET A 12 -4.83 9.63 2.49
N ILE A 13 -4.36 10.71 1.88
CA ILE A 13 -3.48 11.71 2.51
C ILE A 13 -4.25 12.57 3.54
N VAL A 14 -5.53 12.87 3.29
CA VAL A 14 -6.29 13.86 4.09
C VAL A 14 -6.80 13.32 5.44
N ILE A 15 -7.13 12.03 5.55
CA ILE A 15 -7.71 11.47 6.80
C ILE A 15 -6.62 11.04 7.81
N ARG A 16 -5.37 10.95 7.37
CA ARG A 16 -4.28 10.26 8.08
C ARG A 16 -3.58 11.07 9.18
N LEU A 17 -3.71 12.39 9.17
CA LEU A 17 -2.72 13.25 9.80
C LEU A 17 -3.21 13.91 11.08
N ASN A 18 -3.52 13.11 12.11
CA ASN A 18 -3.09 13.33 13.51
C ASN A 18 -3.87 12.46 14.49
N ARG A 19 -3.16 12.03 15.54
CA ARG A 19 -3.64 11.83 16.93
C ARG A 19 -2.48 11.35 17.81
N GLN A 20 -1.44 12.18 17.91
CA GLN A 20 -0.47 12.01 19.00
C GLN A 20 -0.20 13.36 19.64
N LEU A 21 -1.07 13.73 20.57
CA LEU A 21 -0.75 14.74 21.58
C LEU A 21 -0.19 14.03 22.81
N GLN A 22 1.10 14.25 23.04
CA GLN A 22 1.84 14.51 24.29
C GLN A 22 1.58 13.72 25.58
N LYS A 23 0.63 12.79 25.70
CA LYS A 23 0.40 12.03 26.96
C LYS A 23 0.40 10.52 26.74
N PRO A 24 1.14 9.75 27.55
CA PRO A 24 1.33 8.32 27.33
C PRO A 24 0.05 7.48 27.42
N HIS A 25 -1.09 8.02 27.89
CA HIS A 25 -2.31 7.25 28.21
C HIS A 25 -3.64 7.85 27.72
N SER A 26 -3.65 8.83 26.80
CA SER A 26 -4.91 9.34 26.22
C SER A 26 -5.04 8.93 24.75
N PHE A 27 -6.09 8.18 24.42
CA PHE A 27 -6.47 7.95 23.03
C PHE A 27 -6.89 9.29 22.42
N GLY A 28 -6.25 9.69 21.32
CA GLY A 28 -6.63 10.94 20.64
C GLY A 28 -8.02 10.82 20.00
N THR A 29 -8.71 11.94 19.85
CA THR A 29 -10.07 12.10 19.30
C THR A 29 -10.06 12.90 17.99
N LEU A 30 -11.16 12.92 17.21
CA LEU A 30 -11.19 13.62 15.90
C LEU A 30 -10.84 15.10 16.06
N SER A 31 -11.09 15.65 17.23
CA SER A 31 -10.78 17.03 17.61
C SER A 31 -9.28 17.31 17.77
N ASP A 32 -8.45 16.27 17.92
CA ASP A 32 -6.99 16.39 18.03
C ASP A 32 -6.29 16.33 16.65
N VAL A 33 -7.06 16.40 15.55
CA VAL A 33 -6.54 16.31 14.19
C VAL A 33 -5.95 17.66 13.74
N HIS A 34 -4.65 17.70 13.46
CA HIS A 34 -3.91 18.88 12.99
C HIS A 34 -3.17 18.63 11.65
N THR A 35 -3.86 18.03 10.67
CA THR A 35 -3.29 17.64 9.36
C THR A 35 -2.36 18.67 8.70
N PRO A 36 -2.67 19.98 8.69
CA PRO A 36 -1.83 20.98 8.02
C PRO A 36 -0.41 21.11 8.59
N ASN A 37 -0.19 20.63 9.82
CA ASN A 37 1.09 20.76 10.52
C ASN A 37 2.01 19.54 10.36
N ILE A 38 1.57 18.52 9.63
CA ILE A 38 2.35 17.32 9.40
C ILE A 38 2.84 17.32 7.97
N VAL A 39 4.11 16.97 7.76
CA VAL A 39 4.68 16.71 6.44
C VAL A 39 4.61 15.19 6.21
N PRO A 40 3.67 14.71 5.39
CA PRO A 40 3.41 13.29 5.25
C PRO A 40 4.36 12.66 4.23
N VAL A 41 4.95 11.51 4.59
CA VAL A 41 5.93 10.85 3.73
C VAL A 41 5.30 10.27 2.46
N ASP A 42 4.06 9.77 2.55
CA ASP A 42 3.37 9.21 1.40
C ASP A 42 3.09 10.27 0.32
N LEU A 43 2.56 11.44 0.68
CA LEU A 43 2.37 12.57 -0.23
C LEU A 43 3.68 12.98 -0.91
N ASN A 44 4.75 13.18 -0.13
CA ASN A 44 6.03 13.63 -0.69
C ASN A 44 6.61 12.59 -1.66
N SER A 45 6.45 11.30 -1.37
CA SER A 45 6.82 10.20 -2.25
C SER A 45 6.03 10.18 -3.55
N ILE A 46 4.71 10.43 -3.47
CA ILE A 46 3.85 10.51 -4.65
C ILE A 46 4.18 11.74 -5.49
N LEU A 47 4.45 12.88 -4.86
CA LEU A 47 4.88 14.10 -5.56
C LEU A 47 6.22 13.89 -6.28
N HIS A 48 7.17 13.20 -5.64
CA HIS A 48 8.45 12.84 -6.25
C HIS A 48 8.23 11.95 -7.49
N SER A 49 7.45 10.87 -7.35
CA SER A 49 7.13 9.97 -8.46
C SER A 49 6.42 10.70 -9.61
N ASN A 50 5.46 11.57 -9.30
CA ASN A 50 4.77 12.40 -10.29
C ASN A 50 5.73 13.34 -11.02
N ALA A 51 6.70 13.94 -10.32
CA ALA A 51 7.70 14.81 -10.93
C ALA A 51 8.59 14.02 -11.92
N LEU A 52 9.00 12.79 -11.58
CA LEU A 52 9.74 11.92 -12.51
C LEU A 52 8.93 11.55 -13.75
N ILE A 53 7.63 11.24 -13.59
CA ILE A 53 6.72 10.94 -14.70
C ILE A 53 6.58 12.16 -15.62
N LEU A 54 6.35 13.34 -15.05
CA LEU A 54 6.22 14.58 -15.82
C LEU A 54 7.52 14.92 -16.56
N SER A 55 8.67 14.80 -15.90
CA SER A 55 9.98 14.95 -16.53
C SER A 55 10.12 14.04 -17.76
N SER A 56 9.77 12.76 -17.60
CA SER A 56 9.84 11.76 -18.67
C SER A 56 8.89 12.10 -19.83
N TRP A 57 7.66 12.51 -19.54
CA TRP A 57 6.68 12.89 -20.57
C TRP A 57 7.12 14.13 -21.36
N PHE A 58 7.61 15.16 -20.68
CA PHE A 58 8.10 16.36 -21.38
C PHE A 58 9.31 16.06 -22.25
N ARG A 59 10.20 15.16 -21.81
CA ARG A 59 11.31 14.67 -22.64
C ARG A 59 10.80 13.94 -23.89
N LEU A 60 9.78 13.08 -23.78
CA LEU A 60 9.16 12.42 -24.95
C LEU A 60 8.50 13.41 -25.92
N LEU A 61 8.02 14.54 -25.42
CA LEU A 61 7.42 15.62 -26.21
C LEU A 61 8.47 16.64 -26.74
N ASN A 62 9.77 16.39 -26.53
CA ASN A 62 10.88 17.30 -26.85
C ASN A 62 10.82 18.68 -26.16
N ASP A 63 10.09 18.81 -25.05
CA ASP A 63 10.08 20.00 -24.19
C ASP A 63 11.13 19.83 -23.07
N TYR A 64 12.40 20.01 -23.45
CA TYR A 64 13.53 19.76 -22.55
C TYR A 64 13.59 20.73 -21.36
N ASP A 65 13.08 21.96 -21.50
CA ASP A 65 13.03 22.94 -20.42
C ASP A 65 12.10 22.49 -19.30
N LYS A 66 10.87 22.05 -19.64
CA LYS A 66 9.97 21.49 -18.63
C LYS A 66 10.47 20.15 -18.10
N ALA A 67 11.09 19.32 -18.93
CA ALA A 67 11.69 18.07 -18.47
C ALA A 67 12.72 18.33 -17.36
N ASN A 68 13.67 19.25 -17.61
CA ASN A 68 14.69 19.63 -16.64
C ASN A 68 14.10 20.27 -15.38
N LYS A 69 13.07 21.12 -15.53
CA LYS A 69 12.34 21.70 -14.39
C LYS A 69 11.75 20.63 -13.47
N TYR A 70 11.03 19.66 -14.02
CA TYR A 70 10.42 18.59 -13.22
C TYR A 70 11.46 17.61 -12.67
N ASN A 71 12.56 17.38 -13.39
CA ASN A 71 13.68 16.61 -12.87
C ASN A 71 14.27 17.27 -11.61
N LEU A 72 14.53 18.59 -11.64
CA LEU A 72 15.03 19.32 -10.48
C LEU A 72 14.07 19.28 -9.29
N ILE A 73 12.75 19.38 -9.54
CA ILE A 73 11.74 19.20 -8.50
C ILE A 73 11.85 17.79 -7.88
N ALA A 74 11.99 16.75 -8.71
CA ALA A 74 12.14 15.39 -8.23
C ALA A 74 13.41 15.22 -7.38
N GLU A 75 14.55 15.72 -7.86
CA GLU A 75 15.83 15.69 -7.14
C GLU A 75 15.74 16.32 -5.74
N ASN A 76 15.09 17.48 -5.64
CA ASN A 76 14.87 18.16 -4.36
C ASN A 76 13.94 17.36 -3.42
N LEU A 77 12.87 16.78 -3.96
CA LEU A 77 11.92 15.98 -3.16
C LEU A 77 12.59 14.72 -2.59
N VAL A 78 13.36 13.98 -3.40
CA VAL A 78 14.01 12.76 -2.91
C VAL A 78 15.10 13.06 -1.87
N ILE A 79 15.79 14.20 -1.99
CA ILE A 79 16.72 14.67 -0.95
C ILE A 79 15.93 14.95 0.35
N GLY A 80 14.82 15.69 0.28
CA GLY A 80 13.99 15.95 1.45
C GLY A 80 13.46 14.68 2.13
N ILE A 81 12.98 13.71 1.35
CA ILE A 81 12.52 12.41 1.86
C ILE A 81 13.67 11.65 2.54
N GLN A 82 14.87 11.68 1.96
CA GLN A 82 16.04 10.99 2.48
C GLN A 82 16.59 11.63 3.76
N GLU A 83 16.67 12.97 3.82
CA GLU A 83 17.29 13.69 4.93
C GLU A 83 16.32 13.91 6.10
N VAL A 84 15.04 14.15 5.81
CA VAL A 84 14.06 14.52 6.84
C VAL A 84 13.24 13.33 7.30
N MET A 85 12.85 12.42 6.41
CA MET A 85 11.84 11.41 6.72
C MET A 85 12.43 10.03 7.01
N TRP A 86 13.59 9.68 6.44
CA TRP A 86 14.22 8.38 6.67
C TRP A 86 14.75 8.24 8.10
N ARG A 87 14.39 7.13 8.75
CA ARG A 87 14.88 6.74 10.08
C ARG A 87 15.66 5.45 9.99
N ALA A 88 16.98 5.59 9.83
CA ALA A 88 17.89 4.45 9.71
C ALA A 88 17.85 3.50 10.92
N ASP A 89 17.65 4.04 12.13
CA ASP A 89 17.50 3.28 13.37
C ASP A 89 16.23 2.42 13.42
N LYS A 90 15.17 2.86 12.73
CA LYS A 90 13.88 2.15 12.63
C LYS A 90 13.78 1.28 11.38
N GLY A 91 14.52 1.64 10.31
CA GLY A 91 14.44 0.99 9.01
C GLY A 91 13.21 1.38 8.20
N CYS A 92 12.65 2.56 8.42
CA CYS A 92 11.46 3.06 7.72
C CYS A 92 11.52 4.59 7.54
N TRP A 93 10.53 5.15 6.87
CA TRP A 93 10.32 6.58 6.83
C TRP A 93 9.18 7.00 7.75
N CYS A 94 9.28 8.17 8.35
CA CYS A 94 8.27 8.70 9.26
C CYS A 94 7.81 10.08 8.79
N ASP A 95 6.55 10.40 9.06
CA ASP A 95 6.04 11.76 8.90
C ASP A 95 6.78 12.72 9.84
N TRP A 96 6.90 13.98 9.43
CA TRP A 96 7.51 15.04 10.24
C TRP A 96 6.44 15.95 10.84
N ASP A 97 6.49 16.14 12.16
CA ASP A 97 5.62 17.06 12.88
C ASP A 97 6.29 18.44 12.98
N LEU A 98 5.73 19.44 12.30
CA LEU A 98 6.29 20.80 12.24
C LEU A 98 6.20 21.55 13.56
N ILE A 99 5.19 21.24 14.40
CA ILE A 99 4.97 21.94 15.68
C ILE A 99 5.91 21.40 16.74
N ASN A 100 6.04 20.07 16.80
CA ASN A 100 6.87 19.41 17.80
C ASN A 100 8.31 19.15 17.32
N ASN A 101 8.61 19.48 16.06
CA ASN A 101 9.92 19.30 15.42
C ASN A 101 10.51 17.90 15.60
N LYS A 102 9.68 16.87 15.35
CA LYS A 102 10.05 15.47 15.57
C LYS A 102 9.37 14.53 14.58
N HIS A 103 9.94 13.33 14.42
CA HIS A 103 9.30 12.23 13.69
C HIS A 103 8.08 11.70 14.43
N ARG A 104 7.07 11.31 13.66
CA ARG A 104 5.94 10.51 14.14
C ARG A 104 6.25 9.03 13.95
N GLU A 105 6.73 8.38 15.02
CA GLU A 105 7.34 7.05 14.93
C GLU A 105 6.37 5.87 14.93
N SER A 106 5.06 6.11 15.08
CA SER A 106 4.09 5.03 15.08
C SER A 106 3.99 4.31 13.74
N PHE A 107 3.75 3.01 13.81
CA PHE A 107 3.56 2.20 12.62
C PHE A 107 2.31 2.61 11.85
N TYR A 108 2.53 2.98 10.61
CA TYR A 108 1.55 3.24 9.59
C TYR A 108 2.09 2.75 8.25
N MET A 109 1.26 2.15 7.41
CA MET A 109 1.73 1.57 6.16
C MET A 109 2.30 2.62 5.15
N SER A 110 1.88 3.89 5.25
CA SER A 110 2.51 5.08 4.59
C SER A 110 4.01 5.08 4.69
N ASN A 111 4.51 4.67 5.85
CA ASN A 111 5.90 4.77 6.22
C ASN A 111 6.78 4.02 5.22
N ILE A 112 6.21 3.12 4.42
CA ILE A 112 6.89 2.28 3.44
C ILE A 112 6.51 2.67 1.99
N VAL A 113 5.63 3.66 1.77
CA VAL A 113 5.30 4.17 0.42
C VAL A 113 6.51 4.66 -0.39
N PRO A 114 7.57 5.25 0.22
CA PRO A 114 8.82 5.52 -0.49
C PRO A 114 9.40 4.28 -1.21
N LEU A 115 9.29 3.09 -0.62
CA LEU A 115 9.76 1.84 -1.22
C LEU A 115 9.02 1.51 -2.51
N TRP A 116 7.69 1.69 -2.52
CA TRP A 116 6.85 1.45 -3.70
C TRP A 116 7.13 2.45 -4.83
N THR A 117 7.22 3.74 -4.47
CA THR A 117 7.46 4.81 -5.44
C THR A 117 8.91 4.89 -5.94
N GLY A 118 9.84 4.18 -5.30
CA GLY A 118 11.29 4.34 -5.52
C GLY A 118 11.82 5.70 -5.04
N SER A 119 11.13 6.35 -4.10
CA SER A 119 11.49 7.69 -3.59
C SER A 119 12.55 7.62 -2.50
N HIS A 120 13.66 6.93 -2.78
CA HIS A 120 14.80 6.82 -1.86
C HIS A 120 16.10 6.58 -2.63
N LYS A 121 17.24 6.87 -1.99
CA LYS A 121 18.58 6.63 -2.58
C LYS A 121 19.30 5.41 -2.00
N ILE A 122 18.61 4.63 -1.17
CA ILE A 122 19.16 3.46 -0.49
C ILE A 122 19.21 2.26 -1.46
N PRO A 123 20.32 1.49 -1.52
CA PRO A 123 20.40 0.29 -2.33
C PRO A 123 19.30 -0.73 -2.01
N ASN A 124 18.81 -1.41 -3.04
CA ASN A 124 17.66 -2.32 -2.94
C ASN A 124 17.78 -3.39 -1.84
N ASP A 125 18.93 -4.06 -1.73
CA ASP A 125 19.13 -5.09 -0.70
C ASP A 125 19.11 -4.49 0.71
N SER A 126 19.76 -3.33 0.90
CA SER A 126 19.83 -2.65 2.19
C SER A 126 18.45 -2.15 2.63
N VAL A 127 17.70 -1.49 1.73
CA VAL A 127 16.36 -0.97 2.05
C VAL A 127 15.37 -2.10 2.29
N ALA A 128 15.46 -3.19 1.52
CA ALA A 128 14.63 -4.37 1.73
C ALA A 128 14.86 -4.97 3.11
N TYR A 129 16.13 -5.14 3.51
CA TYR A 129 16.48 -5.64 4.84
C TYR A 129 15.96 -4.73 5.96
N SER A 130 16.17 -3.41 5.84
CA SER A 130 15.67 -2.42 6.80
C SER A 130 14.15 -2.46 6.96
N VAL A 131 13.41 -2.51 5.85
CA VAL A 131 11.95 -2.56 5.87
C VAL A 131 11.45 -3.88 6.44
N LEU A 132 12.06 -5.03 6.08
CA LEU A 132 11.70 -6.31 6.68
C LEU A 132 11.94 -6.33 8.20
N LYS A 133 13.05 -5.76 8.66
CA LYS A 133 13.31 -5.58 10.09
C LYS A 133 12.23 -4.71 10.73
N TYR A 134 11.88 -3.58 10.12
CA TYR A 134 10.82 -2.71 10.62
C TYR A 134 9.48 -3.44 10.75
N LEU A 135 9.05 -4.16 9.71
CA LEU A 135 7.81 -4.95 9.75
C LEU A 135 7.81 -5.98 10.88
N ARG A 136 8.94 -6.65 11.10
CA ARG A 136 9.08 -7.61 12.20
C ARG A 136 8.98 -6.93 13.57
N ASP A 137 9.69 -5.84 13.76
CA ASP A 137 9.70 -5.09 15.02
C ASP A 137 8.31 -4.52 15.36
N GLN A 138 7.47 -4.29 14.35
CA GLN A 138 6.09 -3.82 14.51
C GLN A 138 5.07 -4.97 14.59
N ASN A 139 5.52 -6.23 14.70
CA ASN A 139 4.69 -7.44 14.75
C ASN A 139 3.74 -7.59 13.55
N VAL A 140 4.16 -7.12 12.39
CA VAL A 140 3.46 -7.31 11.12
C VAL A 140 3.79 -8.67 10.51
N ILE A 141 5.05 -9.05 10.63
CA ILE A 141 5.57 -10.36 10.22
C ILE A 141 6.30 -11.00 11.41
N ASN A 142 6.37 -12.32 11.42
CA ASN A 142 7.07 -13.09 12.43
C ASN A 142 8.60 -13.02 12.25
N SER A 143 9.32 -13.51 13.26
CA SER A 143 10.79 -13.65 13.23
C SER A 143 11.29 -14.56 12.10
N ASN A 144 10.46 -15.51 11.66
CA ASN A 144 10.72 -16.39 10.52
C ASN A 144 10.20 -15.82 9.18
N PHE A 145 9.82 -14.54 9.15
CA PHE A 145 9.30 -13.81 7.99
C PHE A 145 7.93 -14.26 7.47
N SER A 146 7.19 -15.11 8.19
CA SER A 146 5.80 -15.38 7.84
C SER A 146 4.89 -14.20 8.20
N VAL A 147 3.80 -14.01 7.45
CA VAL A 147 2.84 -12.91 7.65
C VAL A 147 1.92 -13.19 8.84
N ASN A 148 1.63 -12.19 9.68
CA ASN A 148 0.80 -12.36 10.88
C ASN A 148 -0.71 -12.26 10.63
N TYR A 149 -1.09 -11.69 9.49
CA TYR A 149 -2.46 -11.26 9.22
C TYR A 149 -2.88 -11.61 7.79
N ASN A 150 -4.18 -11.54 7.50
CA ASN A 150 -4.79 -11.85 6.19
C ASN A 150 -4.72 -10.66 5.22
N GLY A 151 -3.58 -9.97 5.24
CA GLY A 151 -3.38 -8.63 4.70
C GLY A 151 -2.71 -7.72 5.72
N MET A 152 -2.24 -6.59 5.26
CA MET A 152 -1.54 -5.58 6.06
C MET A 152 -2.54 -4.62 6.73
N PRO A 153 -2.53 -4.46 8.07
CA PRO A 153 -3.31 -3.40 8.70
C PRO A 153 -2.77 -2.00 8.34
N ALA A 154 -3.64 -1.00 8.31
CA ALA A 154 -3.27 0.38 8.00
C ALA A 154 -2.31 0.99 9.05
N SER A 155 -2.50 0.60 10.31
CA SER A 155 -1.69 0.93 11.48
C SER A 155 -1.76 -0.21 12.50
N MET A 156 -0.95 -0.15 13.56
CA MET A 156 -1.11 -1.03 14.74
C MET A 156 -1.90 -0.36 15.88
N TYR A 157 -2.44 0.84 15.63
CA TYR A 157 -3.19 1.61 16.61
C TYR A 157 -4.64 1.12 16.64
N LYS A 158 -5.14 0.77 17.83
CA LYS A 158 -6.51 0.26 18.01
C LYS A 158 -7.44 1.43 18.32
N SER A 159 -8.00 2.03 17.29
CA SER A 159 -9.01 3.09 17.41
C SER A 159 -10.35 2.64 16.82
N SER A 160 -11.37 3.50 16.90
CA SER A 160 -12.65 3.32 16.20
C SER A 160 -12.63 3.85 14.76
N GLU A 161 -11.50 4.39 14.29
CA GLU A 161 -11.37 5.02 12.97
C GLU A 161 -11.12 4.00 11.86
N GLN A 162 -11.44 4.35 10.61
CA GLN A 162 -11.34 3.40 9.49
C GLN A 162 -9.90 3.13 9.03
N TRP A 163 -8.97 4.03 9.30
CA TRP A 163 -7.58 3.96 8.84
C TRP A 163 -6.63 3.41 9.91
N ASP A 164 -7.17 2.63 10.84
CA ASP A 164 -6.45 2.05 11.98
C ASP A 164 -6.73 0.55 12.12
N PHE A 165 -6.00 -0.12 13.01
CA PHE A 165 -6.17 -1.54 13.29
C PHE A 165 -7.62 -1.84 13.72
N PRO A 166 -8.30 -2.87 13.15
CA PRO A 166 -7.74 -3.96 12.35
C PRO A 166 -7.95 -3.80 10.83
N ASN A 167 -8.24 -2.60 10.34
CA ASN A 167 -8.60 -2.40 8.94
C ASN A 167 -7.38 -2.45 8.03
N GLY A 168 -7.47 -3.26 6.97
CA GLY A 168 -6.57 -3.30 5.83
C GLY A 168 -7.26 -2.76 4.59
N TRP A 169 -6.55 -1.93 3.84
CA TRP A 169 -7.07 -1.26 2.64
C TRP A 169 -6.35 -1.76 1.39
N PRO A 170 -7.05 -2.03 0.28
CA PRO A 170 -6.44 -2.55 -0.94
C PRO A 170 -5.24 -1.73 -1.46
N PRO A 171 -5.29 -0.39 -1.53
CA PRO A 171 -4.14 0.39 -2.01
C PRO A 171 -2.88 0.21 -1.14
N LEU A 172 -3.05 0.11 0.18
CA LEU A 172 -1.94 -0.10 1.10
C LEU A 172 -1.28 -1.48 0.91
N GLN A 173 -2.08 -2.48 0.53
CA GLN A 173 -1.54 -3.80 0.17
C GLN A 173 -0.66 -3.71 -1.07
N ALA A 174 -1.17 -3.06 -2.12
CA ALA A 174 -0.45 -2.90 -3.37
C ALA A 174 0.91 -2.20 -3.15
N PHE A 175 0.92 -1.11 -2.37
CA PHE A 175 2.16 -0.41 -2.04
C PHE A 175 3.18 -1.30 -1.34
N LEU A 176 2.77 -2.04 -0.30
CA LEU A 176 3.70 -2.92 0.42
C LEU A 176 4.23 -4.03 -0.48
N ILE A 177 3.30 -4.75 -1.11
CA ILE A 177 3.58 -5.96 -1.87
C ILE A 177 4.47 -5.64 -3.07
N GLN A 178 4.11 -4.63 -3.86
CA GLN A 178 4.89 -4.25 -5.03
C GLN A 178 6.21 -3.60 -4.62
N GLY A 179 6.22 -2.76 -3.58
CA GLY A 179 7.44 -2.16 -3.06
C GLY A 179 8.47 -3.22 -2.65
N LEU A 180 8.07 -4.18 -1.82
CA LEU A 180 8.93 -5.31 -1.44
C LEU A 180 9.35 -6.14 -2.64
N TYR A 181 8.43 -6.45 -3.56
CA TYR A 181 8.72 -7.26 -4.74
C TYR A 181 9.75 -6.59 -5.67
N ASN A 182 9.62 -5.29 -5.88
CA ASN A 182 10.46 -4.51 -6.80
C ASN A 182 11.90 -4.33 -6.29
N THR A 183 12.17 -4.55 -5.00
CA THR A 183 13.55 -4.58 -4.48
C THR A 183 14.40 -5.70 -5.09
N GLN A 184 13.79 -6.75 -5.64
CA GLN A 184 14.48 -7.98 -6.07
C GLN A 184 15.20 -8.76 -4.94
N HIS A 185 15.16 -8.29 -3.70
CA HIS A 185 15.71 -9.01 -2.56
C HIS A 185 14.91 -10.31 -2.31
N LYS A 186 15.58 -11.46 -2.29
CA LYS A 186 14.95 -12.79 -2.27
C LYS A 186 13.89 -12.93 -1.18
N LEU A 187 14.24 -12.54 0.05
CA LEU A 187 13.34 -12.66 1.19
C LEU A 187 12.19 -11.64 1.13
N ALA A 188 12.43 -10.44 0.60
CA ALA A 188 11.38 -9.43 0.45
C ALA A 188 10.35 -9.88 -0.58
N ARG A 189 10.80 -10.50 -1.68
CA ARG A 189 9.92 -11.11 -2.69
C ARG A 189 9.09 -12.27 -2.13
N GLN A 190 9.67 -13.07 -1.22
CA GLN A 190 8.92 -14.13 -0.54
C GLN A 190 7.81 -13.54 0.35
N VAL A 191 8.14 -12.57 1.20
CA VAL A 191 7.15 -11.88 2.06
C VAL A 191 6.07 -11.20 1.22
N ALA A 192 6.45 -10.56 0.11
CA ALA A 192 5.49 -9.95 -0.83
C ALA A 192 4.51 -10.99 -1.40
N ALA A 193 4.99 -12.17 -1.78
CA ALA A 193 4.15 -13.25 -2.28
C ALA A 193 3.21 -13.81 -1.20
N ASP A 194 3.70 -13.99 0.03
CA ASP A 194 2.88 -14.47 1.15
C ASP A 194 1.79 -13.45 1.54
N LEU A 195 2.11 -12.15 1.54
CA LEU A 195 1.14 -11.07 1.73
C LEU A 195 0.08 -11.05 0.62
N ALA A 196 0.51 -11.17 -0.63
CA ALA A 196 -0.40 -11.21 -1.78
C ALA A 196 -1.34 -12.42 -1.72
N LYS A 197 -0.82 -13.60 -1.38
CA LYS A 197 -1.62 -14.82 -1.19
C LYS A 197 -2.64 -14.65 -0.06
N ALA A 198 -2.21 -14.13 1.08
CA ALA A 198 -3.09 -13.90 2.23
C ALA A 198 -4.23 -12.92 1.89
N TRP A 199 -3.90 -11.82 1.21
CA TRP A 199 -4.87 -10.81 0.79
C TRP A 199 -5.87 -11.34 -0.25
N ILE A 200 -5.38 -11.99 -1.31
CA ILE A 200 -6.24 -12.61 -2.34
C ILE A 200 -7.15 -13.66 -1.73
N ASN A 201 -6.65 -14.50 -0.82
CA ASN A 201 -7.47 -15.50 -0.14
C ASN A 201 -8.60 -14.85 0.68
N SER A 202 -8.30 -13.74 1.38
CA SER A 202 -9.31 -12.98 2.11
C SER A 202 -10.38 -12.39 1.18
N ASN A 203 -9.95 -11.76 0.08
CA ASN A 203 -10.85 -11.23 -0.94
C ASN A 203 -11.73 -12.32 -1.56
N HIS A 204 -11.13 -13.44 -1.98
CA HIS A 204 -11.82 -14.59 -2.55
C HIS A 204 -12.83 -15.19 -1.56
N LYS A 205 -12.46 -15.35 -0.27
CA LYS A 205 -13.36 -15.90 0.75
C LYS A 205 -14.61 -15.04 0.93
N SER A 206 -14.46 -13.70 0.98
CA SER A 206 -15.62 -12.80 1.05
C SER A 206 -16.51 -12.89 -0.18
N PHE A 207 -15.90 -12.95 -1.36
CA PHE A 207 -16.61 -13.02 -2.62
C PHE A 207 -17.35 -14.35 -2.79
N SER A 208 -16.72 -15.48 -2.46
CA SER A 208 -17.32 -16.81 -2.58
C SER A 208 -18.46 -17.04 -1.58
N ASN A 209 -18.40 -16.42 -0.41
CA ASN A 209 -19.47 -16.55 0.59
C ASN A 209 -20.69 -15.64 0.30
N GLY A 210 -20.47 -14.42 -0.19
CA GLY A 210 -21.52 -13.40 -0.27
C GLY A 210 -21.67 -12.69 -1.61
N GLY A 211 -20.88 -13.06 -2.63
CA GLY A 211 -20.86 -12.40 -3.94
C GLY A 211 -20.28 -10.98 -3.95
N ILE A 212 -19.70 -10.53 -2.83
CA ILE A 212 -19.28 -9.13 -2.63
C ILE A 212 -17.80 -9.03 -2.27
N MET A 213 -17.17 -7.97 -2.79
CA MET A 213 -15.86 -7.50 -2.33
C MET A 213 -16.05 -6.19 -1.56
N TYR A 214 -15.41 -6.06 -0.42
CA TYR A 214 -15.56 -4.91 0.48
C TYR A 214 -14.62 -3.76 0.11
N GLU A 215 -14.98 -2.55 0.53
CA GLU A 215 -14.10 -1.38 0.50
C GLU A 215 -12.78 -1.62 1.26
N LYS A 216 -12.88 -2.21 2.45
CA LYS A 216 -11.80 -2.48 3.39
C LYS A 216 -12.07 -3.80 4.11
N TYR A 217 -11.01 -4.46 4.56
CA TYR A 217 -11.08 -5.79 5.18
C TYR A 217 -10.55 -5.75 6.61
N ASN A 218 -11.14 -6.56 7.48
CA ASN A 218 -10.56 -6.83 8.79
C ASN A 218 -9.44 -7.86 8.61
N VAL A 219 -8.18 -7.45 8.82
CA VAL A 219 -7.02 -8.32 8.53
C VAL A 219 -6.88 -9.48 9.52
N THR A 220 -7.57 -9.46 10.66
CA THR A 220 -7.51 -10.54 11.65
C THR A 220 -8.43 -11.71 11.31
N VAL A 221 -9.35 -11.54 10.34
CA VAL A 221 -10.33 -12.55 9.95
C VAL A 221 -10.31 -12.74 8.43
N VAL A 222 -10.07 -13.97 7.96
CA VAL A 222 -10.11 -14.29 6.53
C VAL A 222 -11.50 -13.97 5.96
N GLY A 223 -11.57 -13.09 4.96
CA GLY A 223 -12.83 -12.65 4.35
C GLY A 223 -13.67 -11.72 5.22
N GLY A 224 -13.14 -11.26 6.36
CA GLY A 224 -13.84 -10.33 7.25
C GLY A 224 -13.96 -8.93 6.64
N SER A 225 -15.14 -8.34 6.75
CA SER A 225 -15.35 -6.93 6.39
C SER A 225 -14.69 -6.01 7.42
N GLY A 226 -14.05 -4.94 6.96
CA GLY A 226 -13.57 -3.88 7.84
C GLY A 226 -14.71 -2.99 8.35
N GLY A 227 -14.44 -2.15 9.34
CA GLY A 227 -15.45 -1.30 9.99
C GLY A 227 -14.92 0.05 10.46
N GLY A 228 -15.66 0.70 11.36
CA GLY A 228 -15.26 1.97 11.99
C GLY A 228 -15.60 3.24 11.20
N GLY A 229 -15.29 4.39 11.80
CA GLY A 229 -15.53 5.75 11.31
C GLY A 229 -16.98 6.12 11.00
N GLU A 230 -17.13 7.07 10.08
CA GLU A 230 -18.35 7.88 9.95
C GLU A 230 -19.50 7.22 9.16
N TYR A 231 -19.25 6.12 8.43
CA TYR A 231 -20.26 5.48 7.58
C TYR A 231 -20.06 3.97 7.44
N ALA A 232 -21.15 3.28 7.09
CA ALA A 232 -21.19 1.83 6.90
C ALA A 232 -20.29 1.37 5.72
N PRO A 233 -19.69 0.17 5.81
CA PRO A 233 -18.85 -0.38 4.74
C PRO A 233 -19.56 -0.44 3.38
N GLN A 234 -18.86 -0.05 2.33
CA GLN A 234 -19.36 -0.07 0.95
C GLN A 234 -18.98 -1.38 0.22
N THR A 235 -19.79 -1.80 -0.75
CA THR A 235 -19.61 -3.05 -1.52
C THR A 235 -19.27 -2.78 -2.99
N GLY A 236 -18.57 -3.72 -3.65
CA GLY A 236 -18.27 -3.64 -5.09
C GLY A 236 -17.15 -2.65 -5.44
N PHE A 237 -16.23 -2.40 -4.49
CA PHE A 237 -15.36 -1.24 -4.54
C PHE A 237 -14.21 -1.36 -5.55
N GLY A 238 -14.09 -0.37 -6.43
CA GLY A 238 -13.19 -0.40 -7.59
C GLY A 238 -11.72 -0.67 -7.28
N TRP A 239 -11.17 -0.14 -6.18
CA TRP A 239 -9.78 -0.42 -5.80
C TRP A 239 -9.55 -1.87 -5.35
N THR A 240 -10.57 -2.55 -4.84
CA THR A 240 -10.43 -3.89 -4.26
C THR A 240 -10.35 -4.86 -5.43
N ASN A 241 -11.28 -4.68 -6.37
CA ASN A 241 -11.29 -5.39 -7.64
C ASN A 241 -9.99 -5.13 -8.41
N GLY A 242 -9.57 -3.87 -8.52
CA GLY A 242 -8.35 -3.49 -9.23
C GLY A 242 -7.09 -4.13 -8.66
N VAL A 243 -6.88 -4.01 -7.34
CA VAL A 243 -5.71 -4.61 -6.67
C VAL A 243 -5.77 -6.14 -6.71
N ALA A 244 -6.93 -6.75 -6.50
CA ALA A 244 -7.06 -8.20 -6.61
C ALA A 244 -6.68 -8.70 -8.01
N LEU A 245 -7.17 -8.04 -9.07
CA LEU A 245 -6.84 -8.39 -10.46
C LEU A 245 -5.35 -8.19 -10.76
N GLU A 246 -4.76 -7.10 -10.27
CA GLU A 246 -3.34 -6.82 -10.44
C GLU A 246 -2.47 -7.90 -9.78
N LEU A 247 -2.76 -8.26 -8.53
CA LEU A 247 -2.04 -9.30 -7.80
C LEU A 247 -2.22 -10.68 -8.45
N LEU A 248 -3.44 -11.00 -8.89
CA LEU A 248 -3.72 -12.26 -9.60
C LEU A 248 -2.93 -12.36 -10.91
N ASN A 249 -2.83 -11.26 -11.67
CA ASN A 249 -2.04 -11.22 -12.90
C ASN A 249 -0.53 -11.35 -12.64
N GLN A 250 -0.05 -10.88 -11.48
CA GLN A 250 1.36 -11.00 -11.09
C GLN A 250 1.71 -12.39 -10.53
N TRP A 251 0.77 -13.05 -9.86
CA TRP A 251 0.93 -14.36 -9.23
C TRP A 251 -0.22 -15.31 -9.63
N ASP A 252 -0.17 -15.78 -10.88
CA ASP A 252 -1.19 -16.66 -11.50
C ASP A 252 -1.44 -17.97 -10.70
N ASP A 253 -0.46 -18.44 -9.93
CA ASP A 253 -0.54 -19.73 -9.22
C ASP A 253 -1.37 -19.66 -7.91
N PHE A 254 -1.76 -18.47 -7.43
CA PHE A 254 -2.51 -18.34 -6.18
C PHE A 254 -3.94 -18.89 -6.23
N VAL A 255 -4.48 -19.09 -7.44
CA VAL A 255 -5.84 -19.65 -7.66
C VAL A 255 -5.80 -21.14 -7.95
N ALA A 256 -4.62 -21.72 -8.19
CA ALA A 256 -4.50 -23.12 -8.59
C ALA A 256 -4.76 -24.12 -7.44
N ASP A 257 -4.79 -23.66 -6.18
CA ASP A 257 -4.81 -24.54 -5.01
C ASP A 257 -6.14 -24.48 -4.25
N SER A 258 -7.21 -24.94 -4.90
CA SER A 258 -8.39 -25.42 -4.17
C SER A 258 -9.10 -26.63 -4.80
N SER A 259 -8.68 -27.17 -5.95
CA SER A 259 -9.23 -28.46 -6.46
C SER A 259 -8.54 -29.10 -7.69
N SER A 260 -7.30 -28.77 -8.06
CA SER A 260 -6.62 -29.51 -9.15
C SER A 260 -5.12 -29.20 -9.20
N GLY A 261 -4.28 -30.24 -9.24
CA GLY A 261 -2.81 -30.13 -9.33
C GLY A 261 -2.29 -29.26 -10.49
N PRO A 262 -0.97 -28.97 -10.51
CA PRO A 262 -0.41 -27.89 -11.30
C PRO A 262 -0.62 -28.14 -12.81
N PRO A 263 -1.17 -27.17 -13.58
CA PRO A 263 -1.32 -27.33 -15.01
C PRO A 263 0.04 -27.16 -15.71
N PRO A 264 0.28 -27.88 -16.82
CA PRO A 264 1.54 -27.79 -17.55
C PRO A 264 1.70 -26.41 -18.18
N LYS A 265 2.91 -25.87 -18.09
CA LYS A 265 3.30 -24.62 -18.75
C LYS A 265 3.25 -24.81 -20.27
N ASN A 266 2.20 -24.31 -20.93
CA ASN A 266 2.23 -23.67 -22.26
C ASN A 266 0.84 -23.31 -22.82
N SER A 267 0.76 -22.13 -23.47
CA SER A 267 -0.23 -21.55 -24.41
C SER A 267 -1.75 -21.60 -24.12
N SER A 268 -2.23 -22.54 -23.32
CA SER A 268 -3.64 -22.72 -22.94
C SER A 268 -4.12 -21.69 -21.91
N THR A 269 -3.20 -21.13 -21.12
CA THR A 269 -3.46 -20.08 -20.13
C THR A 269 -3.95 -18.79 -20.78
N ARG A 270 -3.51 -18.43 -21.99
CA ARG A 270 -3.99 -17.23 -22.70
C ARG A 270 -5.46 -17.32 -23.11
N ARG A 271 -5.92 -18.49 -23.58
CA ARG A 271 -7.34 -18.72 -23.91
C ARG A 271 -8.23 -18.75 -22.66
N ARG A 272 -7.73 -19.29 -21.54
CA ARG A 272 -8.42 -19.20 -20.24
C ARG A 272 -8.50 -17.78 -19.69
N ARG A 273 -7.45 -16.96 -19.85
CA ARG A 273 -7.42 -15.53 -19.49
C ARG A 273 -8.54 -14.75 -20.20
N GLU A 274 -8.73 -14.96 -21.50
CA GLU A 274 -9.79 -14.31 -22.26
C GLU A 274 -11.20 -14.78 -21.86
N SER A 275 -11.35 -16.05 -21.48
CA SER A 275 -12.62 -16.60 -21.03
C SER A 275 -13.02 -16.07 -19.64
N TYR A 276 -12.10 -16.05 -18.69
CA TYR A 276 -12.38 -15.61 -17.32
C TYR A 276 -12.55 -14.08 -17.24
N ALA A 277 -11.73 -13.31 -17.97
CA ALA A 277 -11.91 -11.86 -18.08
C ALA A 277 -13.22 -11.48 -18.80
N LYS A 278 -13.65 -12.26 -19.80
CA LYS A 278 -14.99 -12.11 -20.41
C LYS A 278 -16.10 -12.41 -19.40
N GLU A 279 -15.95 -13.45 -18.59
CA GLU A 279 -16.96 -13.84 -17.60
C GLU A 279 -17.10 -12.82 -16.47
N LEU A 280 -15.97 -12.28 -15.96
CA LEU A 280 -15.98 -11.18 -15.00
C LEU A 280 -16.60 -9.91 -15.60
N ASN A 281 -16.21 -9.52 -16.82
CA ASN A 281 -16.79 -8.34 -17.47
C ASN A 281 -18.28 -8.49 -17.78
N LYS A 282 -18.76 -9.70 -18.06
CA LYS A 282 -20.19 -9.99 -18.28
C LYS A 282 -21.00 -9.91 -17.00
N LYS A 283 -20.40 -10.15 -15.83
CA LYS A 283 -21.03 -10.02 -14.50
C LYS A 283 -20.94 -8.61 -13.92
N ILE A 284 -19.98 -7.80 -14.36
CA ILE A 284 -19.82 -6.38 -13.95
C ILE A 284 -20.70 -5.42 -14.78
N SER A 285 -21.26 -5.89 -15.90
CA SER A 285 -22.10 -5.10 -16.82
C SER A 285 -23.61 -5.31 -16.67
N LEU A 286 -24.04 -5.98 -15.60
CA LEU A 286 -25.43 -6.09 -15.14
C LEU A 286 -25.55 -5.42 -13.76
#